data_AF-A0A0N5BV49-F1
#
_entry.id   AF-A0A0N5BV49-F1
#
_cell.length_a   1.000
_cell.length_b   1.000
_cell.length_c   1.000
_cell.angle_alpha   90.00
_cell.angle_beta   90.00
_cell.angle_gamma   90.00
#
_symmetry.space_group_name_H-M   'P 1'
#
loop_
_entity.id
_entity.type
_entity.pdbx_description
1 polymer ?
#
loop_
_entity_poly.entity_id
_entity_poly.type
_entity_poly.pdbx_seq_one_letter_code
_entity_poly.pdbx_strand_id
1 'polypeptide(L)'
;MGIPVCRYRTKGFLIVSITEKSYDRKRKIPVAGTVGYYNEAFYLIGSIKKKKKPHLYLKITHQCSRTRMTCTTLFIREIPEKKITGPREDIKIYNLGMFDLSKQPLRDSICRRRGRNIAPLDITEKENDL
;
A
#
# COMPACT_ATOMS: atom_id res chain seq x y z
N MET A 1 9.24 7.52 -3.78
CA MET A 1 9.55 6.39 -4.70
C MET A 1 9.82 5.15 -3.87
N GLY A 2 9.47 3.97 -4.37
CA GLY A 2 9.85 2.69 -3.78
C GLY A 2 9.87 1.59 -4.83
N ILE A 3 10.70 0.57 -4.61
CA ILE A 3 10.79 -0.63 -5.46
C ILE A 3 10.51 -1.86 -4.58
N PRO A 4 9.29 -2.43 -4.64
CA PRO A 4 8.90 -3.59 -3.86
C PRO A 4 9.43 -4.87 -4.51
N VAL A 5 10.18 -5.67 -3.77
CA VAL A 5 10.76 -6.93 -4.25
C VAL A 5 10.06 -8.11 -3.59
N CYS A 6 9.80 -9.15 -4.38
CA CYS A 6 9.34 -10.44 -3.88
C CYS A 6 10.31 -11.55 -4.31
N ARG A 7 10.91 -12.26 -3.35
CA ARG A 7 11.85 -13.37 -3.58
C ARG A 7 11.18 -14.61 -4.18
N TYR A 8 9.88 -14.77 -3.95
CA TYR A 8 9.15 -15.97 -4.35
C TYR A 8 8.50 -15.85 -5.72
N ARG A 9 8.29 -14.62 -6.22
CA ARG A 9 7.62 -14.35 -7.50
C ARG A 9 8.19 -13.09 -8.12
N THR A 10 8.59 -13.18 -9.38
CA THR A 10 9.08 -12.03 -10.15
C THR A 10 7.96 -11.18 -10.73
N LYS A 11 6.75 -11.75 -10.89
CA LYS A 11 5.56 -11.09 -11.42
C LYS A 11 4.41 -11.14 -10.42
N GLY A 12 3.63 -10.06 -10.40
CA GLY A 12 2.44 -9.91 -9.56
C GLY A 12 2.18 -8.43 -9.28
N PHE A 13 0.92 -8.10 -9.06
CA PHE A 13 0.53 -6.75 -8.69
C PHE A 13 0.45 -6.62 -7.17
N LEU A 14 0.45 -5.37 -6.73
CA LEU A 14 0.23 -4.93 -5.37
C LEU A 14 -0.58 -3.65 -5.39
N ILE A 15 -1.27 -3.38 -4.29
CA ILE A 15 -1.88 -2.08 -4.08
C ILE A 15 -1.03 -1.31 -3.10
N VAL A 16 -0.66 -0.09 -3.45
CA VAL A 16 -0.02 0.86 -2.55
C VAL A 16 -1.01 1.95 -2.20
N SER A 17 -1.14 2.26 -0.92
CA SER A 17 -1.98 3.36 -0.44
C SER A 17 -1.32 4.15 0.69
N ILE A 18 -1.73 5.41 0.82
CA ILE A 18 -1.42 6.25 1.97
C ILE A 18 -2.69 6.37 2.82
N THR A 19 -2.61 6.02 4.09
CA THR A 19 -3.75 6.04 5.02
C THR A 19 -3.39 6.76 6.31
N GLU A 20 -4.40 7.25 7.03
CA GLU A 20 -4.20 7.90 8.34
C GLU A 20 -4.19 6.91 9.52
N LYS A 21 -4.47 5.64 9.25
CA LYS A 21 -4.52 4.57 10.25
C LYS A 21 -3.69 3.39 9.77
N SER A 22 -2.88 2.84 10.66
CA SER A 22 -1.97 1.72 10.41
C SER A 22 -2.71 0.40 10.14
N TYR A 23 -3.65 0.01 11.01
CA TYR A 23 -4.24 -1.34 11.00
C TYR A 23 -5.73 -1.42 10.68
N ASP A 24 -6.35 -0.32 10.25
CA ASP A 24 -7.79 -0.36 9.96
C ASP A 24 -8.05 -1.18 8.68
N ARG A 25 -8.63 -2.36 8.87
CA ARG A 25 -9.11 -3.24 7.78
C ARG A 25 -10.46 -2.76 7.22
N LYS A 26 -11.14 -1.82 7.89
CA LYS A 26 -12.41 -1.25 7.42
C LYS A 26 -12.14 -0.27 6.27
N ARG A 27 -13.04 -0.29 5.28
CA ARG A 27 -13.00 0.56 4.07
C ARG A 27 -12.95 2.04 4.47
N LYS A 28 -11.76 2.63 4.44
CA LYS A 28 -11.59 4.09 4.45
C LYS A 28 -10.97 4.50 3.13
N ILE A 29 -11.44 5.64 2.61
CA ILE A 29 -10.89 6.25 1.42
C ILE A 29 -9.43 6.60 1.73
N PRO A 30 -8.45 6.02 1.01
CA PRO A 30 -7.04 6.35 1.21
C PRO A 30 -6.79 7.81 0.80
N VAL A 31 -5.76 8.42 1.37
CA VAL A 31 -5.30 9.76 0.97
C VAL A 31 -4.83 9.74 -0.49
N ALA A 32 -4.18 8.66 -0.88
CA ALA A 32 -3.82 8.35 -2.26
C ALA A 32 -3.63 6.84 -2.40
N GLY A 33 -3.85 6.31 -3.59
CA GLY A 33 -3.68 4.90 -3.91
C GLY A 33 -3.20 4.70 -5.34
N THR A 34 -2.44 3.63 -5.58
CA THR A 34 -2.03 3.21 -6.91
C THR A 34 -1.85 1.69 -6.94
N VAL A 35 -1.88 1.12 -8.15
CA VAL A 35 -1.49 -0.27 -8.40
C VAL A 35 -0.02 -0.25 -8.82
N GLY A 36 0.77 -1.16 -8.26
CA GLY A 36 2.15 -1.37 -8.63
C GLY A 36 2.44 -2.83 -8.92
N TYR A 37 3.67 -3.11 -9.35
CA TYR A 37 4.13 -4.45 -9.66
C TYR A 37 5.43 -4.77 -8.93
N TYR A 38 5.70 -6.05 -8.70
CA TYR A 38 6.97 -6.47 -8.12
C TYR A 38 8.14 -6.10 -9.04
N ASN A 39 9.24 -5.65 -8.44
CA ASN A 39 10.47 -5.21 -9.11
C ASN A 39 10.31 -3.97 -9.99
N GLU A 40 9.17 -3.28 -9.92
CA GLU A 40 8.92 -2.03 -10.63
C GLU A 40 8.83 -0.86 -9.65
N ALA A 41 9.33 0.30 -10.08
CA ALA A 41 9.25 1.50 -9.26
C ALA A 41 7.81 2.02 -9.20
N PHE A 42 7.37 2.43 -8.01
CA PHE A 42 6.15 3.20 -7.84
C PHE A 42 6.43 4.55 -7.19
N TYR A 43 5.52 5.48 -7.45
CA TYR A 43 5.42 6.75 -6.75
C TYR A 43 3.96 7.04 -6.43
N LEU A 44 3.76 7.82 -5.37
CA LEU A 44 2.45 8.22 -4.89
C LEU A 44 2.54 9.66 -4.44
N ILE A 45 1.58 10.46 -4.89
CA ILE A 45 1.40 11.85 -4.50
C ILE A 45 -0.03 11.94 -3.99
N GLY A 46 -0.21 12.52 -2.82
CA GLY A 46 -1.51 12.66 -2.18
C GLY A 46 -1.59 13.95 -1.39
N SER A 47 -2.79 14.50 -1.27
CA SER A 47 -3.06 15.67 -0.45
C SER A 47 -4.30 15.41 0.42
N ILE A 48 -4.28 15.96 1.63
CA ILE A 48 -5.43 15.89 2.54
C ILE A 48 -5.60 17.24 3.22
N LYS A 49 -6.83 17.72 3.32
CA LYS A 49 -7.17 18.98 4.00
C LYS A 49 -7.45 18.69 5.47
N LYS A 50 -6.54 19.07 6.36
CA LYS A 50 -6.71 18.97 7.83
C LYS A 50 -6.16 20.18 8.56
N LYS A 51 -6.76 20.49 9.71
CA LYS A 51 -6.31 21.57 10.61
C LYS A 51 -5.00 21.22 11.34
N LYS A 52 -4.81 19.94 11.69
CA LYS A 52 -3.61 19.40 12.33
C LYS A 52 -2.83 18.54 11.34
N LYS A 53 -1.51 18.47 11.53
CA LYS A 53 -0.65 17.61 10.74
C LYS A 53 -1.07 16.14 10.92
N PRO A 54 -1.36 15.40 9.83
CA PRO A 54 -1.84 14.02 9.94
C PRO A 54 -0.69 13.06 10.24
N HIS A 55 -1.00 11.97 10.95
CA HIS A 55 -0.14 10.80 11.02
C HIS A 55 -0.47 9.90 9.83
N LEU A 56 0.49 9.70 8.94
CA LEU A 56 0.28 8.95 7.69
C LEU A 56 1.09 7.66 7.66
N TYR A 57 0.50 6.63 7.07
CA TYR A 57 1.07 5.31 6.88
C TYR A 57 1.05 4.97 5.41
N LEU A 58 2.16 4.45 4.92
CA LEU A 58 2.21 3.69 3.67
C LEU A 58 1.71 2.27 3.96
N LYS A 59 0.71 1.84 3.21
CA LYS A 59 0.16 0.50 3.27
C LYS A 59 0.31 -0.16 1.90
N ILE A 60 0.93 -1.34 1.87
CA ILE A 60 1.09 -2.15 0.67
C ILE A 60 0.38 -3.48 0.88
N THR A 61 -0.65 -3.71 0.10
CA THR A 61 -1.40 -4.97 0.04
C THR A 61 -0.82 -5.82 -1.08
N HIS A 62 -0.30 -7.01 -0.76
CA HIS A 62 0.37 -7.86 -1.74
C HIS A 62 0.12 -9.36 -1.48
N GLN A 63 0.52 -10.19 -2.44
CA GLN A 63 0.42 -11.65 -2.36
C GLN A 63 1.78 -12.38 -2.42
N CYS A 64 2.88 -11.65 -2.15
CA CYS A 64 4.21 -12.26 -2.02
C CYS A 64 4.21 -13.29 -0.89
N SER A 65 4.21 -14.58 -1.26
CA SER A 65 4.19 -15.72 -0.34
C SER A 65 5.02 -16.86 -0.92
N ARG A 66 5.69 -17.60 -0.04
CA ARG A 66 6.41 -18.84 -0.37
C ARG A 66 5.46 -19.95 -0.80
N THR A 67 4.23 -19.94 -0.29
CA THR A 67 3.26 -21.01 -0.51
C THR A 67 2.44 -20.77 -1.79
N ARG A 68 1.84 -21.85 -2.32
CA ARG A 68 0.88 -21.77 -3.42
C ARG A 68 -0.48 -21.17 -3.00
N MET A 69 -0.67 -20.91 -1.70
CA MET A 69 -1.87 -20.25 -1.19
C MET A 69 -1.84 -18.75 -1.53
N THR A 70 -2.99 -18.22 -1.93
CA THR A 70 -3.19 -16.78 -2.14
C THR A 70 -3.46 -16.16 -0.78
N CYS A 71 -2.39 -15.76 -0.09
CA CYS A 71 -2.47 -14.99 1.14
C CYS A 71 -2.25 -13.52 0.82
N THR A 72 -3.23 -12.69 1.17
CA THR A 72 -3.10 -11.25 1.12
C THR A 72 -2.38 -10.80 2.39
N THR A 73 -1.22 -10.18 2.23
CA THR A 73 -0.38 -9.68 3.32
C THR A 73 -0.32 -8.16 3.27
N LEU A 74 -0.18 -7.54 4.43
CA LEU A 74 -0.03 -6.10 4.58
C LEU A 74 1.39 -5.77 5.00
N PHE A 75 2.05 -4.92 4.22
CA PHE A 75 3.24 -4.20 4.64
C PHE A 75 2.82 -2.79 5.03
N ILE A 76 3.11 -2.38 6.26
CA ILE A 76 2.75 -1.07 6.78
C ILE A 76 4.03 -0.37 7.23
N ARG A 77 4.20 0.88 6.83
CA ARG A 77 5.31 1.72 7.27
C ARG A 77 4.83 3.13 7.53
N GLU A 78 5.20 3.68 8.67
CA GLU A 78 4.91 5.08 8.98
C GLU A 78 5.67 6.02 8.02
N ILE A 79 4.98 7.06 7.55
CA ILE A 79 5.59 8.15 6.80
C ILE A 79 6.06 9.17 7.84
N PRO A 80 7.36 9.45 7.94
CA PRO A 80 7.88 10.37 8.95
C PRO A 80 7.19 11.73 8.84
N GLU A 81 6.73 12.28 9.97
CA GLU A 81 6.01 13.56 9.98
C GLU A 81 6.81 14.69 9.31
N LYS A 82 8.14 14.68 9.46
CA LYS A 82 9.04 15.63 8.77
C LYS A 82 8.99 15.58 7.24
N LYS A 83 8.43 14.52 6.66
CA LYS A 83 8.23 14.34 5.21
C LYS A 83 6.83 14.73 4.73
N ILE A 84 5.93 15.12 5.64
CA ILE A 84 4.59 15.63 5.32
C ILE A 84 4.68 17.16 5.29
N THR A 85 4.29 17.75 4.16
CA THR A 85 4.44 19.18 3.89
C THR A 85 3.12 19.92 4.01
N GLY A 86 3.18 21.15 4.53
CA GLY A 86 2.04 22.06 4.60
C GLY A 86 1.89 22.95 3.34
N PRO A 87 0.85 23.80 3.27
CA PRO A 87 0.56 24.64 2.09
C PRO A 87 1.64 25.67 1.71
N ARG A 88 2.62 25.92 2.58
CA ARG A 88 3.69 26.91 2.38
C ARG A 88 5.09 26.30 2.54
N GLU A 89 5.18 24.97 2.59
CA GLU A 89 6.46 24.27 2.66
C GLU A 89 6.82 23.70 1.29
N ASP A 90 8.11 23.65 0.98
CA ASP A 90 8.61 22.93 -0.19
C ASP A 90 8.27 21.44 -0.12
N ILE A 91 8.02 20.83 -1.29
CA ILE A 91 7.69 19.41 -1.41
C ILE A 91 8.88 18.57 -0.91
N LYS A 92 8.62 17.72 0.08
CA LYS A 92 9.61 16.80 0.65
C LYS A 92 9.36 15.39 0.15
N ILE A 93 10.37 14.80 -0.47
CA ILE A 93 10.28 13.43 -0.97
C ILE A 93 10.60 12.44 0.16
N TYR A 94 9.71 11.46 0.33
CA TYR A 94 9.97 10.25 1.08
C TYR A 94 10.34 9.12 0.11
N ASN A 95 11.60 8.70 0.16
CA ASN A 95 12.13 7.61 -0.65
C ASN A 95 12.29 6.35 0.22
N LEU A 96 11.62 5.27 -0.17
CA LEU A 96 11.69 3.98 0.49
C LEU A 96 12.86 3.12 -0.02
N GLY A 97 13.41 3.48 -1.18
CA GLY A 97 14.38 2.65 -1.89
C GLY A 97 13.79 1.32 -2.31
N MET A 98 14.66 0.33 -2.45
CA MET A 98 14.27 -1.07 -2.68
C MET A 98 13.98 -1.77 -1.35
N PHE A 99 12.87 -2.50 -1.25
CA PHE A 99 12.49 -3.20 -0.02
C PHE A 99 11.82 -4.54 -0.29
N ASP A 100 12.02 -5.48 0.63
CA ASP A 100 11.61 -6.87 0.47
C ASP A 100 10.26 -7.15 1.16
N LEU A 101 9.27 -7.55 0.37
CA LEU A 101 7.93 -7.94 0.82
C LEU A 101 7.85 -9.41 1.29
N SER A 102 8.91 -10.19 1.09
CA SER A 102 8.92 -11.64 1.33
C SER A 102 9.11 -12.02 2.81
N LYS A 103 9.56 -11.08 3.63
CA LYS A 103 9.93 -11.29 5.04
C LYS A 103 8.82 -10.90 6.03
N GLN A 104 7.61 -10.63 5.53
CA GLN A 104 6.49 -10.24 6.38
C GLN A 104 5.97 -11.43 7.20
N PRO A 105 5.73 -11.27 8.51
CA PRO A 105 5.21 -12.34 9.35
C PRO A 105 3.79 -12.74 8.90
N LEU A 106 3.55 -14.05 8.81
CA LEU A 106 2.25 -14.60 8.38
C LEU A 106 1.08 -14.22 9.30
N ARG A 107 1.34 -13.75 10.53
CA ARG A 107 0.31 -13.36 11.50
C ARG A 107 -0.57 -12.21 10.99
N ASP A 108 -0.05 -11.36 10.10
CA ASP A 108 -0.77 -10.25 9.49
C ASP A 108 -1.32 -10.57 8.09
N SER A 109 -1.34 -11.86 7.72
CA SER A 109 -1.83 -12.32 6.43
C SER A 109 -3.25 -12.90 6.50
N ILE A 110 -4.07 -12.57 5.50
CA ILE A 110 -5.38 -13.16 5.28
C ILE A 110 -5.25 -14.18 4.16
N CYS A 111 -5.22 -15.44 4.52
CA CYS A 111 -5.09 -16.55 3.59
C CYS A 111 -6.45 -17.10 3.15
N ARG A 112 -6.59 -17.40 1.87
CA ARG A 112 -7.77 -18.11 1.34
C ARG A 112 -7.34 -19.37 0.58
N ARG A 113 -8.11 -20.45 0.76
CA ARG A 113 -8.04 -21.64 -0.10
C ARG A 113 -8.65 -21.29 -1.46
N ARG A 114 -8.05 -21.76 -2.56
CA ARG A 114 -8.52 -21.52 -3.94
C ARG A 114 -10.02 -21.89 -4.05
N GLY A 115 -10.83 -21.00 -4.65
CA GLY A 115 -12.25 -21.24 -4.90
C GLY A 115 -13.22 -20.11 -4.52
N ARG A 116 -12.78 -19.04 -3.83
CA ARG A 116 -13.60 -17.83 -3.59
C ARG A 116 -12.96 -16.61 -4.24
N ASN A 117 -13.39 -16.28 -5.45
CA ASN A 117 -13.06 -15.04 -6.14
C ASN A 117 -13.56 -13.86 -5.29
N ILE A 118 -12.66 -13.14 -4.63
CA ILE A 118 -12.93 -11.77 -4.23
C ILE A 118 -11.74 -10.97 -4.72
N ALA A 119 -12.03 -9.93 -5.49
CA ALA A 119 -11.07 -8.96 -5.97
C ALA A 119 -10.15 -8.51 -4.81
N PRO A 120 -8.89 -8.15 -5.12
CA PRO A 120 -8.04 -7.44 -4.17
C PRO A 120 -8.83 -6.30 -3.56
N LEU A 121 -8.77 -6.15 -2.24
CA LEU A 121 -9.65 -5.28 -1.44
C LEU A 121 -9.54 -3.77 -1.74
N ASP A 122 -9.00 -3.32 -2.88
CA ASP A 122 -8.76 -1.90 -3.18
C ASP A 122 -9.05 -1.50 -4.65
N ILE A 123 -9.97 -2.14 -5.37
CA ILE A 123 -10.49 -1.57 -6.62
C ILE A 123 -12.01 -1.67 -6.61
N THR A 124 -12.67 -0.57 -6.25
CA THR A 124 -13.99 -0.26 -6.81
C THR A 124 -13.82 0.94 -7.71
N GLU A 125 -13.91 0.63 -8.99
CA GLU A 125 -14.39 1.47 -10.09
C GLU A 125 -15.27 2.62 -9.58
N LYS A 126 -14.86 3.85 -9.88
CA LYS A 126 -15.83 4.90 -10.17
C LYS A 126 -16.13 4.78 -11.65
N GLU A 127 -17.12 3.97 -11.98
CA GLU A 127 -17.85 4.09 -13.24
C GLU A 127 -19.17 4.80 -12.94
N ASN A 128 -19.42 5.88 -13.69
CA ASN A 128 -20.67 6.62 -13.89
C ASN A 128 -21.34 7.30 -12.69
N ASP A 129 -21.25 8.63 -12.69
CA ASP A 129 -22.45 9.50 -12.67
C ASP A 129 -22.08 10.76 -13.45
N LEU A 130 -22.60 10.83 -14.67
CA LEU A 130 -22.63 12.01 -15.53
C LEU A 130 -23.99 12.70 -15.33
#